data_AF-A0A849TP44-F1
#
_entry.id   AF-A0A849TP44-F1
#
_cell.length_a   1.000
_cell.length_b   1.000
_cell.length_c   1.000
_cell.angle_alpha   90.00
_cell.angle_beta   90.00
_cell.angle_gamma   90.00
#
_symmetry.space_group_name_H-M   'P 1'
#
loop_
_entity.id
_entity.type
_entity.pdbx_description
1 polymer ?
#
loop_
_entity_poly.entity_id
_entity_poly.type
_entity_poly.pdbx_seq_one_letter_code
_entity_poly.pdbx_strand_id
1 'polypeptide(L)'
;MHTISMIAFGLVLLVVFAGIGRARGALTSAILAFLIVWLLVTIGNVWVGVTQAGYTIAQELPINTVVYAVPAFAAFLVRKFCK
;
A
#
# COMPACT_ATOMS: atom_id res chain seq x y z
N MET A 1 6.66 14.85 7.92
CA MET A 1 7.30 13.77 7.14
C MET A 1 6.21 12.95 6.44
N HIS A 2 5.88 13.28 5.19
CA HIS A 2 4.72 12.73 4.46
C HIS A 2 4.80 11.21 4.23
N THR A 3 5.99 10.69 3.91
CA THR A 3 6.23 9.29 3.52
C THR A 3 5.94 8.29 4.65
N ILE A 4 6.32 8.62 5.89
CA ILE A 4 6.12 7.73 7.05
C ILE A 4 4.63 7.58 7.34
N SER A 5 3.88 8.69 7.33
CA SER A 5 2.42 8.67 7.50
C SER A 5 1.74 7.85 6.40
N MET A 6 2.24 7.91 5.17
CA MET A 6 1.71 7.14 4.04
C MET A 6 1.94 5.64 4.21
N ILE A 7 3.13 5.23 4.64
CA ILE A 7 3.43 3.82 4.94
C ILE A 7 2.55 3.33 6.08
N ALA A 8 2.41 4.11 7.16
CA ALA A 8 1.55 3.77 8.29
C ALA A 8 0.09 3.58 7.85
N PHE A 9 -0.43 4.47 6.99
CA PHE A 9 -1.77 4.35 6.41
C PHE A 9 -1.93 3.04 5.63
N GLY A 10 -0.94 2.66 4.82
CA GLY A 10 -0.96 1.40 4.09
C GLY A 10 -0.99 0.17 4.98
N LEU A 11 -0.25 0.19 6.09
CA LEU A 11 -0.28 -0.91 7.07
C LEU A 11 -1.63 -1.00 7.79
N VAL A 12 -2.22 0.13 8.17
CA VAL A 12 -3.57 0.16 8.77
C VAL A 12 -4.60 -0.41 7.78
N LEU A 13 -4.54 0.00 6.52
CA LEU A 13 -5.43 -0.50 5.49
C LEU A 13 -5.26 -2.01 5.28
N LEU A 14 -4.02 -2.52 5.30
CA LEU A 14 -3.77 -3.96 5.24
C LEU A 14 -4.43 -4.71 6.40
N VAL A 15 -4.34 -4.20 7.64
CA VAL A 15 -4.98 -4.82 8.81
C VAL A 15 -6.50 -4.90 8.62
N VAL A 16 -7.12 -3.85 8.08
CA VAL A 16 -8.57 -3.82 7.80
C VAL A 16 -8.95 -4.87 6.76
N PHE A 17 -8.27 -4.89 5.61
CA PHE A 17 -8.53 -5.87 4.55
C PHE A 17 -8.30 -7.31 5.05
N ALA A 18 -7.17 -7.57 5.71
CA ALA A 18 -6.86 -8.87 6.25
C ALA A 18 -7.87 -9.30 7.32
N GLY A 19 -8.29 -8.40 8.22
CA GLY A 19 -9.31 -8.68 9.23
C GLY A 19 -10.65 -9.07 8.64
N ILE A 20 -11.14 -8.31 7.66
CA ILE A 20 -12.38 -8.65 6.93
C ILE A 20 -12.23 -9.97 6.18
N GLY A 21 -11.09 -10.16 5.50
CA GLY A 21 -10.77 -11.39 4.78
C GLY A 21 -10.77 -12.62 5.70
N ARG A 22 -10.16 -12.53 6.89
CA ARG A 22 -10.18 -13.60 7.90
C ARG A 22 -11.59 -13.89 8.38
N ALA A 23 -12.36 -12.86 8.73
CA ALA A 23 -13.72 -13.01 9.24
C ALA A 23 -14.67 -13.68 8.22
N ARG A 24 -14.38 -13.53 6.92
CA ARG A 24 -15.16 -14.12 5.82
C ARG A 24 -14.54 -15.39 5.22
N GLY A 25 -13.43 -15.90 5.77
CA GLY A 25 -12.71 -17.04 5.18
C GLY A 25 -12.11 -16.78 3.79
N ALA A 26 -11.96 -15.51 3.40
CA ALA A 26 -11.54 -15.05 2.07
C ALA A 26 -10.23 -14.24 2.12
N LEU A 27 -9.30 -14.61 3.01
CA LEU A 27 -8.06 -13.86 3.26
C LEU A 27 -7.25 -13.60 1.98
N THR A 28 -7.11 -14.59 1.10
CA THR A 28 -6.37 -14.44 -0.15
C THR A 28 -6.99 -13.37 -1.05
N SER A 29 -8.31 -13.38 -1.23
CA SER A 29 -9.03 -12.39 -2.04
C SER A 29 -8.93 -10.99 -1.43
N ALA A 30 -8.98 -10.88 -0.11
CA ALA A 30 -8.83 -9.60 0.57
C ALA A 30 -7.41 -9.02 0.42
N ILE A 31 -6.38 -9.86 0.48
CA ILE A 31 -5.00 -9.43 0.24
C ILE A 31 -4.79 -8.97 -1.20
N LEU A 32 -5.38 -9.67 -2.18
CA LEU A 32 -5.33 -9.24 -3.59
C LEU A 32 -6.04 -7.89 -3.78
N ALA A 33 -7.21 -7.71 -3.18
CA ALA A 33 -7.94 -6.45 -3.22
C ALA A 33 -7.13 -5.32 -2.58
N PHE A 34 -6.50 -5.58 -1.43
CA PHE A 34 -5.59 -4.62 -0.80
C PHE A 34 -4.45 -4.21 -1.73
N LEU A 35 -3.78 -5.15 -2.40
CA LEU A 35 -2.67 -4.83 -3.31
C LEU A 35 -3.11 -3.93 -4.47
N ILE A 36 -4.29 -4.19 -5.05
CA ILE A 36 -4.86 -3.36 -6.12
C ILE A 36 -5.19 -1.96 -5.62
N VAL A 37 -5.88 -1.85 -4.48
CA VAL A 37 -6.24 -0.57 -3.87
C VAL A 37 -4.99 0.22 -3.49
N TRP A 38 -4.00 -0.43 -2.88
CA TRP A 38 -2.75 0.21 -2.48
C TRP A 38 -1.96 0.72 -3.67
N LEU A 39 -1.91 -0.05 -4.77
CA LEU A 39 -1.27 0.39 -6.01
C LEU A 39 -1.89 1.70 -6.51
N LEU A 40 -3.23 1.77 -6.60
CA LEU A 40 -3.94 2.98 -7.03
C LEU A 40 -3.64 4.19 -6.13
N VAL A 41 -3.61 3.97 -4.81
CA VAL A 41 -3.27 5.02 -3.84
C VAL A 41 -1.84 5.53 -4.05
N THR A 42 -0.87 4.64 -4.28
CA THR A 42 0.52 5.06 -4.55
C THR A 42 0.69 5.77 -5.89
N ILE A 43 -0.08 5.41 -6.91
CA ILE A 43 -0.11 6.17 -8.18
C ILE A 43 -0.62 7.60 -7.95
N GLY A 44 -1.70 7.74 -7.16
CA GLY A 44 -2.22 9.05 -6.76
C GLY A 44 -1.20 9.88 -5.98
N ASN A 45 -0.40 9.22 -5.12
CA ASN A 45 0.67 9.88 -4.38
C ASN A 45 1.74 10.51 -5.30
N VAL A 46 2.18 9.78 -6.34
CA VAL A 46 3.11 10.33 -7.35
C VAL A 46 2.46 11.48 -8.11
N TRP A 47 1.19 11.34 -8.50
CA TRP A 47 0.47 12.40 -9.21
C TRP A 47 0.42 13.69 -8.39
N VAL A 48 0.13 13.60 -7.10
CA VAL A 48 0.14 14.74 -6.17
C VAL A 48 1.55 15.33 -6.05
N GLY A 49 2.59 14.50 -5.88
CA GLY A 49 3.99 14.96 -5.81
C GLY A 49 4.42 15.73 -7.07
N VAL A 50 4.01 15.27 -8.24
CA VAL A 50 4.35 15.92 -9.52
C VAL A 50 3.55 17.21 -9.73
N THR A 51 2.22 17.16 -9.53
CA THR A 51 1.34 18.30 -9.85
C THR A 51 1.34 19.40 -8.81
N GLN A 52 1.50 19.08 -7.53
CA GLN A 52 1.39 20.05 -6.43
C GLN A 52 2.75 20.46 -5.87
N ALA A 53 3.72 19.55 -5.80
CA ALA A 53 5.06 19.86 -5.28
C ALA A 53 6.07 20.22 -6.37
N GLY A 54 5.74 20.01 -7.65
CA GLY A 54 6.60 20.36 -8.79
C GLY A 54 7.82 19.44 -8.96
N TYR A 55 7.83 18.28 -8.30
CA TYR A 55 8.89 17.29 -8.48
C TYR A 55 8.74 16.56 -9.82
N THR A 56 9.86 16.11 -10.37
CA THR A 56 9.83 15.26 -11.56
C THR A 56 9.43 13.83 -11.19
N ILE A 57 8.83 13.09 -12.14
CA ILE A 57 8.48 11.67 -11.95
C ILE A 57 9.71 10.86 -11.49
N ALA A 58 10.89 11.15 -12.02
CA ALA A 58 12.13 10.46 -11.66
C ALA A 58 12.56 10.68 -10.19
N GLN A 59 12.19 11.79 -9.58
CA GLN A 59 12.47 12.08 -8.17
C GLN A 59 11.46 11.39 -7.24
N GLU A 60 10.20 11.29 -7.66
CA GLU A 60 9.13 10.68 -6.86
C GLU A 60 9.11 9.14 -6.97
N LEU A 61 9.54 8.56 -8.10
CA LEU A 61 9.48 7.11 -8.35
C LEU A 61 10.20 6.26 -7.30
N PRO A 62 11.45 6.60 -6.88
CA PRO A 62 12.17 5.81 -5.87
C PRO A 62 11.46 5.82 -4.52
N ILE A 63 10.96 6.99 -4.11
CA ILE A 63 10.24 7.15 -2.84
C ILE A 63 8.92 6.38 -2.89
N ASN A 64 8.17 6.54 -3.98
CA ASN A 64 6.91 5.84 -4.17
C ASN A 64 7.09 4.32 -4.22
N THR A 65 8.20 3.85 -4.77
CA THR A 65 8.54 2.42 -4.77
C THR A 65 8.65 1.89 -3.34
N VAL A 66 9.27 2.63 -2.42
CA VAL A 66 9.34 2.25 -1.00
C VAL A 66 7.96 2.30 -0.34
N VAL A 67 7.16 3.34 -0.62
CA VAL A 67 5.79 3.51 -0.09
C VAL A 67 4.88 2.36 -0.53
N TYR A 68 5.05 1.85 -1.75
CA TYR A 68 4.32 0.68 -2.24
C TYR A 68 4.88 -0.62 -1.67
N ALA A 69 6.20 -0.81 -1.75
CA ALA A 69 6.86 -2.07 -1.46
C ALA A 69 6.72 -2.48 0.01
N VAL A 70 6.80 -1.55 0.96
CA VAL A 70 6.74 -1.88 2.40
C VAL A 70 5.38 -2.51 2.77
N PRO A 71 4.21 -1.88 2.49
CA PRO A 71 2.93 -2.50 2.76
C PRO A 71 2.64 -3.73 1.90
N ALA A 72 3.10 -3.76 0.64
CA ALA A 72 2.95 -4.95 -0.22
C ALA A 72 3.72 -6.16 0.33
N PHE A 73 4.93 -5.95 0.84
CA PHE A 73 5.71 -6.99 1.49
C PHE A 73 5.05 -7.47 2.78
N ALA A 74 4.54 -6.55 3.60
CA ALA A 74 3.75 -6.92 4.79
C ALA A 74 2.53 -7.77 4.41
N ALA A 75 1.82 -7.43 3.33
CA ALA A 75 0.67 -8.20 2.85
C ALA A 75 1.07 -9.63 2.42
N PHE A 76 2.23 -9.79 1.79
CA PHE A 76 2.79 -11.10 1.48
C PHE A 76 3.08 -11.92 2.75
N LEU A 77 3.68 -11.30 3.78
CA LEU A 77 3.93 -11.97 5.06
C LEU A 77 2.61 -12.40 5.72
N VAL A 78 1.59 -11.52 5.75
CA VAL A 78 0.26 -11.86 6.28
C VAL A 78 -0.33 -13.05 5.51
N ARG A 79 -0.26 -13.06 4.17
CA ARG A 79 -0.73 -14.22 3.40
C ARG A 79 0.01 -15.51 3.77
N LYS A 80 1.33 -15.43 3.97
CA LYS A 80 2.20 -16.60 4.19
C LYS A 80 2.02 -17.20 5.59
N PHE A 81 1.98 -16.37 6.62
CA PHE A 81 1.98 -16.81 8.02
C PHE A 81 0.59 -16.98 8.62
N CYS A 82 -0.42 -16.34 8.03
CA CYS A 82 -1.76 -16.28 8.57
C CYS A 82 -2.74 -17.16 7.76
N LYS A 83 -2.27 -18.28 7.20
CA LYS A 83 -3.13 -19.27 6.51
C LYS A 83 -4.32 -19.70 7.36
#